data_AF-A0A1G5NED0-F1
#
_entry.id   AF-A0A1G5NED0-F1
#
_cell.length_a   1.000
_cell.length_b   1.000
_cell.length_c   1.000
_cell.angle_alpha   90.00
_cell.angle_beta   90.00
_cell.angle_gamma   90.00
#
_symmetry.space_group_name_H-M   'P 1'
#
loop_
_entity.id
_entity.type
_entity.pdbx_description
1 polymer ?
#
loop_
_entity_poly.entity_id
_entity_poly.type
_entity_poly.pdbx_seq_one_letter_code
_entity_poly.pdbx_strand_id
1 'polypeptide(L)' 'MAVVVGVDIAKRSFDLAVLQSNGKYRTKGKLSNDQAGF' A
#
# COMPACT_ATOMS: atom_id res chain seq x y z
N MET A 1 -7.89 7.32 -12.41
CA MET A 1 -6.66 6.76 -11.81
C MET A 1 -7.04 6.21 -10.45
N ALA A 2 -6.98 4.89 -10.25
CA ALA A 2 -7.38 4.27 -8.98
C ALA A 2 -6.13 4.04 -8.12
N VAL A 3 -6.16 4.56 -6.89
CA VAL A 3 -5.17 4.28 -5.85
C VAL A 3 -5.77 3.23 -4.94
N VAL A 4 -5.03 2.18 -4.66
CA VAL A 4 -5.42 1.11 -3.74
C VAL A 4 -4.46 1.08 -2.57
N VAL A 5 -5.01 0.77 -1.40
CA VAL A 5 -4.24 0.58 -0.16
C VAL A 5 -4.33 -0.89 0.21
N GLY A 6 -3.20 -1.59 0.11
CA GLY A 6 -3.06 -2.94 0.66
C GLY A 6 -2.80 -2.86 2.15
N VAL A 7 -3.50 -3.65 2.96
CA VAL A 7 -3.29 -3.76 4.40
C VAL A 7 -2.61 -5.09 4.68
N ASP A 8 -1.37 -5.06 5.14
CA ASP A 8 -0.65 -6.24 5.63
C ASP A 8 -0.70 -6.25 7.16
N ILE A 9 -1.59 -7.09 7.70
CA ILE A 9 -1.82 -7.21 9.15
C ILE A 9 -0.63 -7.88 9.84
N ALA A 10 -0.02 -8.89 9.20
CA ALA A 10 1.10 -9.63 9.79
C ALA A 10 2.34 -8.73 9.91
N LYS A 11 2.60 -7.90 8.89
CA LYS A 11 3.73 -6.97 8.88
C LYS A 11 3.40 -5.59 9.48
N ARG A 12 2.16 -5.38 9.95
CA ARG A 12 1.65 -4.09 10.44
C ARG A 12 2.06 -2.96 9.49
N SER A 13 1.65 -3.05 8.23
CA SER A 13 2.05 -2.06 7.23
C SER A 13 0.98 -1.85 6.16
N PHE A 14 1.01 -0.67 5.54
CA PHE A 14 0.16 -0.31 4.40
C PHE A 14 0.99 -0.17 3.13
N ASP A 15 0.55 -0.81 2.06
CA ASP A 15 1.15 -0.68 0.73
C ASP A 15 0.28 0.21 -0.15
N LEU A 16 0.81 1.36 -0.55
CA LEU A 16 0.14 2.27 -1.48
C LEU A 16 0.47 1.84 -2.91
N ALA A 17 -0.52 1.40 -3.66
CA ALA A 17 -0.32 0.94 -5.03
C ALA A 17 -1.27 1.62 -6.02
N VAL A 18 -0.85 1.66 -7.28
CA VAL A 18 -1.64 2.20 -8.39
C VAL A 18 -1.87 1.11 -9.43
N LEU A 19 -3.09 1.09 -9.98
CA LEU A 19 -3.40 0.23 -11.12
C LEU A 19 -2.71 0.76 -12.37
N GLN A 20 -1.90 -0.09 -13.01
CA GLN A 20 -1.25 0.22 -14.27
C GLN A 20 -2.15 -0.12 -15.46
N SER A 21 -1.81 0.38 -16.65
CA SER A 21 -2.53 0.11 -17.90
C SER A 21 -2.55 -1.36 -18.30
N ASN A 22 -1.61 -2.17 -17.81
CA ASN A 22 -1.54 -3.61 -18.02
C ASN A 22 -2.38 -4.42 -17.02
N GLY A 23 -3.19 -3.77 -16.17
CA GLY A 23 -4.03 -4.41 -15.17
C GLY A 23 -3.30 -4.88 -13.90
N LYS A 24 -1.97 -4.70 -13.82
CA LYS A 24 -1.20 -5.03 -12.61
C LYS A 24 -1.14 -3.85 -11.66
N TYR A 25 -1.04 -4.14 -10.37
CA TYR A 25 -0.80 -3.14 -9.34
C TYR A 25 0.71 -2.95 -9.14
N ARG A 26 1.15 -1.69 -9.07
CA ARG A 26 2.52 -1.34 -8.72
C ARG A 26 2.55 -0.55 -7.43
N THR A 27 3.22 -1.08 -6.41
CA THR A 27 3.46 -0.37 -5.15
C THR A 27 4.35 0.85 -5.39
N LYS A 28 3.93 1.98 -4.82
CA LYS A 28 4.60 3.29 -4.89
C LYS A 28 5.23 3.68 -3.57
N GLY A 29 4.67 3.20 -2.46
CA GLY A 29 5.19 3.45 -1.13
C GLY A 29 4.67 2.41 -0.15
N LYS A 30 5.41 2.27 0.94
CA LYS A 30 5.04 1.42 2.06
C LYS A 30 5.09 2.26 3.33
N LEU A 31 4.04 2.20 4.13
CA LEU A 31 3.92 2.89 5.39
C LEU A 31 3.90 1.86 6.52
N SER A 32 4.69 2.10 7.57
CA SER A 32 4.58 1.32 8.81
C SER A 32 3.29 1.69 9.54
N ASN A 33 2.66 0.71 10.16
CA ASN A 33 1.49 0.88 11.04
C ASN A 33 1.91 0.65 12.49
N ASP A 34 2.90 1.44 12.94
CA ASP A 34 3.37 1.42 14.32
C ASP A 34 2.66 2.52 15.09
N GLN A 35 2.35 2.26 16.36
CA GLN A 35 1.61 3.20 17.22
C GLN A 35 2.38 4.52 17.48
N ALA A 36 3.69 4.53 17.18
CA ALA A 36 4.55 5.71 17.24
C ALA A 36 4.45 6.62 15.99
N GLY A 37 3.69 6.22 14.97
CA GLY A 37 3.63 6.92 13.70
C GLY A 37 2.30 6.74 12.98
N PHE A 38 1.27 7.43 13.51
CA PHE A 38 0.44 8.31 12.69
C PHE A 38 0.74 9.74 13.09
#